data_AF-A0A843H4N2-F1
#
_entry.id   AF-A0A843H4N2-F1
#
_cell.length_a   1.000
_cell.length_b   1.000
_cell.length_c   1.000
_cell.angle_alpha   90.00
_cell.angle_beta   90.00
_cell.angle_gamma   90.00
#
_symmetry.space_group_name_H-M   'P 1'
#
loop_
_entity.id
_entity.type
_entity.pdbx_description
1 polymer ?
#
loop_
_entity_poly.entity_id
_entity_poly.type
_entity_poly.pdbx_seq_one_letter_code
_entity_poly.pdbx_strand_id
1 'polypeptide(L)'
;MGRPEVITPQIADRIIGLFKMGLNDEEVCGQLDITPSVLYRYQINHPEFKEKKDWAKTNLVSSARQALFSGLSSEDEKIRVDTAKWVLERKVKGEFSLRQELTGKDGESLVPTIEIQPVKPRDE
;
A
#
# COMPACT_ATOMS: atom_id res chain seq x y z
N MET A 1 -41.33 6.43 12.90
CA MET A 1 -40.64 6.31 11.61
C MET A 1 -39.19 6.72 11.84
N GLY A 2 -38.24 5.79 11.71
CA GLY A 2 -36.83 6.01 12.05
C GLY A 2 -36.10 6.85 10.99
N ARG A 3 -35.01 7.50 11.39
CA ARG A 3 -34.11 8.22 10.48
C ARG A 3 -33.62 7.24 9.39
N PRO A 4 -33.72 7.60 8.10
CA PRO A 4 -33.23 6.73 7.03
C PRO A 4 -31.73 6.44 7.23
N GLU A 5 -31.36 5.19 7.04
CA GLU A 5 -29.99 4.73 7.16
C GLU A 5 -29.17 5.24 5.99
N VAL A 6 -28.06 5.93 6.29
CA VAL A 6 -27.22 6.57 5.25
C VAL A 6 -26.49 5.52 4.42
N ILE A 7 -26.14 4.38 5.01
CA ILE A 7 -25.53 3.25 4.30
C ILE A 7 -26.61 2.19 4.10
N THR A 8 -27.08 2.07 2.87
CA THR A 8 -27.95 0.97 2.43
C THR A 8 -27.11 -0.26 2.09
N PRO A 9 -27.71 -1.46 1.95
CA PRO A 9 -26.99 -2.65 1.48
C PRO A 9 -26.23 -2.42 0.16
N GLN A 10 -26.81 -1.65 -0.77
CA GLN A 10 -26.16 -1.32 -2.05
C GLN A 10 -24.93 -0.43 -1.88
N ILE A 11 -24.98 0.52 -0.93
CA ILE A 11 -23.81 1.35 -0.58
C ILE A 11 -22.76 0.50 0.14
N ALA A 12 -23.17 -0.41 1.02
CA ALA A 12 -22.26 -1.34 1.70
C ALA A 12 -21.50 -2.21 0.69
N ASP A 13 -22.17 -2.78 -0.31
CA ASP A 13 -21.51 -3.57 -1.35
C ASP A 13 -20.54 -2.74 -2.20
N ARG A 14 -20.91 -1.49 -2.53
CA ARG A 14 -20.01 -0.55 -3.21
C ARG A 14 -18.77 -0.24 -2.37
N ILE A 15 -18.93 0.02 -1.07
CA ILE A 15 -17.81 0.24 -0.15
C ILE A 15 -16.85 -0.95 -0.19
N ILE A 16 -17.35 -2.18 -0.10
CA ILE A 16 -16.53 -3.39 -0.18
C ILE A 16 -15.80 -3.48 -1.53
N GLY A 17 -16.48 -3.18 -2.63
CA GLY A 17 -15.88 -3.13 -3.96
C GLY A 17 -14.69 -2.16 -4.05
N LEU A 18 -14.82 -0.97 -3.47
CA LEU A 18 -13.75 0.03 -3.46
C LEU A 18 -12.56 -0.41 -2.57
N PHE A 19 -12.82 -1.01 -1.41
CA PHE A 19 -11.73 -1.60 -0.60
C PHE A 19 -11.01 -2.74 -1.33
N LYS A 20 -11.72 -3.54 -2.14
CA LYS A 20 -11.09 -4.57 -2.97
C LYS A 20 -10.13 -4.01 -4.02
N MET A 21 -10.33 -2.76 -4.44
CA MET A 21 -9.46 -2.02 -5.35
C MET A 21 -8.28 -1.35 -4.62
N GLY A 22 -8.25 -1.40 -3.29
CA GLY A 22 -7.17 -0.86 -2.46
C GLY A 22 -7.36 0.58 -1.99
N LEU A 23 -8.57 1.14 -2.15
CA LEU A 23 -8.85 2.48 -1.65
C LEU A 23 -8.81 2.54 -0.12
N ASN A 24 -8.36 3.66 0.41
CA ASN A 24 -8.37 3.96 1.83
C ASN A 24 -9.75 4.50 2.28
N ASP A 25 -9.94 4.63 3.60
CA ASP A 25 -11.21 5.04 4.18
C ASP A 25 -11.67 6.44 3.71
N GLU A 26 -10.76 7.40 3.52
CA GLU A 26 -11.08 8.76 3.07
C GLU A 26 -11.49 8.78 1.58
N GLU A 27 -10.78 8.02 0.74
CA GLU A 27 -11.09 7.89 -0.69
C GLU A 27 -12.47 7.27 -0.90
N VAL A 28 -12.77 6.19 -0.17
CA VAL A 28 -14.09 5.54 -0.21
C VAL A 28 -15.19 6.51 0.22
N CYS A 29 -14.97 7.21 1.33
CA CYS A 29 -15.91 8.19 1.86
C CYS A 29 -16.17 9.33 0.87
N GLY A 30 -15.10 9.88 0.26
CA GLY A 30 -15.20 10.92 -0.75
C GLY A 30 -15.91 10.46 -2.03
N GLN A 31 -15.68 9.23 -2.49
CA GLN A 31 -16.33 8.70 -3.70
C GLN A 31 -17.83 8.43 -3.52
N LEU A 32 -18.25 8.11 -2.29
CA LEU A 32 -19.63 7.73 -1.97
C LEU A 32 -20.41 8.83 -1.26
N ASP A 33 -19.82 10.02 -1.10
CA ASP A 33 -20.40 11.16 -0.39
C ASP A 33 -20.90 10.81 1.02
N ILE A 34 -20.11 10.02 1.74
CA ILE A 34 -20.37 9.67 3.15
C ILE A 34 -19.24 10.21 4.02
N THR A 35 -19.55 10.56 5.27
CA THR A 35 -18.51 10.97 6.22
C THR A 35 -17.83 9.74 6.85
N PRO A 36 -16.55 9.83 7.24
CA PRO A 36 -15.87 8.75 7.97
C PRO A 36 -16.64 8.31 9.22
N SER A 37 -17.23 9.25 9.95
CA SER A 37 -18.06 8.97 11.13
C SER A 37 -19.26 8.07 10.82
N VAL A 38 -19.90 8.24 9.66
CA VAL A 38 -21.00 7.37 9.22
C VAL A 38 -20.49 5.95 8.95
N LEU A 39 -19.36 5.83 8.25
CA LEU A 39 -18.74 4.55 7.94
C LEU A 39 -18.27 3.81 9.22
N TYR A 40 -17.65 4.50 10.17
CA TYR A 40 -17.23 3.91 11.45
C TYR A 40 -18.43 3.45 12.28
N ARG A 41 -19.49 4.28 12.37
CA ARG A 41 -20.71 3.89 13.08
C ARG A 41 -21.34 2.64 12.47
N TYR A 42 -21.36 2.55 11.15
CA TYR A 42 -21.88 1.36 10.46
C TYR A 42 -21.04 0.12 10.78
N GLN A 43 -19.71 0.20 10.81
CA GLN A 43 -18.85 -0.93 11.21
C GLN A 43 -19.06 -1.39 12.65
N ILE A 44 -19.38 -0.47 13.57
CA ILE A 44 -19.68 -0.81 14.97
C ILE A 44 -21.00 -1.59 15.06
N ASN A 45 -22.01 -1.14 14.31
CA ASN A 45 -23.34 -1.76 14.31
C ASN A 45 -23.42 -3.05 13.47
N HIS A 46 -22.47 -3.25 12.54
CA HIS A 46 -22.39 -4.39 11.62
C HIS A 46 -20.99 -5.02 11.64
N PRO A 47 -20.63 -5.80 12.68
CA PRO A 47 -19.32 -6.45 12.78
C PRO A 47 -19.00 -7.35 11.56
N GLU A 48 -19.99 -8.02 10.99
CA GLU A 48 -19.86 -8.84 9.79
C GLU A 48 -19.44 -8.03 8.56
N PHE A 49 -19.86 -6.76 8.49
CA PHE A 49 -19.42 -5.85 7.43
C PHE A 49 -17.97 -5.43 7.65
N LYS A 50 -17.56 -5.19 8.90
CA LYS A 50 -16.18 -4.87 9.24
C LYS A 50 -15.23 -6.02 8.85
N GLU A 51 -15.58 -7.27 9.16
CA GLU A 51 -14.79 -8.44 8.74
C GLU A 51 -14.68 -8.55 7.21
N LYS A 52 -15.80 -8.39 6.50
CA LYS A 52 -15.81 -8.37 5.02
C LYS A 52 -14.92 -7.27 4.46
N LYS A 53 -14.92 -6.08 5.06
CA LYS A 53 -14.04 -4.96 4.69
C LYS A 53 -12.57 -5.32 4.90
N ASP A 54 -12.23 -5.94 6.03
CA ASP A 54 -10.85 -6.32 6.32
C ASP A 54 -10.34 -7.37 5.31
N TRP A 55 -11.18 -8.34 4.93
CA TRP A 55 -10.87 -9.25 3.82
C TRP A 55 -10.76 -8.54 2.48
N ALA A 56 -11.64 -7.58 2.19
CA ALA A 56 -11.59 -6.79 0.96
C ALA A 56 -10.24 -6.08 0.78
N LYS A 57 -9.67 -5.53 1.86
CA LYS A 57 -8.35 -4.85 1.82
C LYS A 57 -7.21 -5.79 1.40
N THR A 58 -7.33 -7.09 1.63
CA THR A 58 -6.32 -8.07 1.18
C THR A 58 -6.40 -8.39 -0.32
N ASN A 59 -7.52 -8.03 -0.97
CA ASN A 59 -7.81 -8.45 -2.33
C ASN A 59 -6.81 -7.90 -3.35
N LEU A 60 -6.44 -6.62 -3.27
CA LEU A 60 -5.46 -6.02 -4.18
C LEU A 60 -4.11 -6.76 -4.13
N VAL A 61 -3.65 -7.08 -2.93
CA VAL A 61 -2.41 -7.85 -2.75
C VAL A 61 -2.55 -9.26 -3.30
N SER A 62 -3.70 -9.91 -3.12
CA SER A 62 -3.99 -11.22 -3.72
C SER A 62 -3.98 -11.16 -5.25
N SER A 63 -4.63 -10.17 -5.85
CA SER A 63 -4.60 -9.94 -7.30
C SER A 63 -3.20 -9.67 -7.82
N ALA A 64 -2.39 -8.89 -7.10
CA ALA A 64 -0.98 -8.66 -7.46
C ALA A 64 -0.17 -9.96 -7.42
N ARG A 65 -0.40 -10.84 -6.43
CA ARG A 65 0.24 -12.17 -6.38
C ARG A 65 -0.17 -13.04 -7.57
N GLN A 66 -1.45 -13.01 -7.94
CA GLN A 66 -1.94 -13.73 -9.13
C GLN A 66 -1.29 -13.19 -10.40
N ALA A 67 -1.19 -11.87 -10.55
CA ALA A 67 -0.51 -11.25 -11.69
C ALA A 67 0.97 -11.68 -11.78
N LEU A 68 1.68 -11.74 -10.66
CA LEU A 68 3.05 -12.27 -10.63
C LEU A 68 3.10 -13.74 -11.07
N PHE A 69 2.19 -14.58 -10.58
CA PHE A 69 2.13 -15.97 -10.99
C PHE A 69 1.85 -16.11 -12.50
N SER A 70 0.89 -15.35 -13.02
CA SER A 70 0.60 -15.29 -14.46
C SER A 70 1.81 -14.80 -15.27
N GLY A 71 2.56 -13.81 -14.77
CA GLY A 71 3.81 -13.38 -15.41
C GLY A 71 4.87 -14.49 -15.45
N LEU A 72 5.02 -15.25 -14.36
CA LEU A 72 5.93 -16.40 -14.29
C LEU A 72 5.52 -17.56 -15.21
N SER A 73 4.22 -17.70 -15.48
CA SER A 73 3.67 -18.72 -16.38
C SER A 73 3.34 -18.21 -17.79
N SER A 74 3.75 -16.99 -18.14
CA SER A 74 3.52 -16.40 -19.47
C SER A 74 4.15 -17.26 -20.57
N GLU A 75 3.63 -17.27 -21.79
CA GLU A 75 4.28 -17.93 -22.93
C GLU A 75 5.47 -17.12 -23.48
N ASP A 76 5.48 -15.81 -23.22
CA ASP A 76 6.57 -14.91 -23.57
C ASP A 76 7.75 -15.09 -22.59
N GLU A 77 8.88 -15.54 -23.12
CA GLU A 77 10.10 -15.78 -22.33
C GLU A 77 10.61 -14.52 -21.65
N LYS A 78 10.57 -13.37 -22.33
CA LYS A 78 11.05 -12.12 -21.76
C LYS A 78 10.19 -11.73 -20.56
N ILE A 79 8.86 -11.84 -20.67
CA ILE A 79 7.96 -11.57 -19.54
C ILE A 79 8.23 -12.52 -18.37
N ARG A 80 8.40 -13.82 -18.62
CA ARG A 80 8.72 -14.80 -17.57
C ARG A 80 10.02 -14.46 -16.85
N VAL A 81 11.10 -14.23 -17.61
CA VAL A 81 12.44 -13.98 -17.07
C VAL A 81 12.49 -12.66 -16.30
N ASP A 82 11.89 -11.60 -16.84
CA ASP A 82 11.84 -10.30 -16.16
C ASP A 82 11.02 -10.37 -14.86
N THR A 83 9.89 -11.09 -14.88
CA THR A 83 9.08 -11.32 -13.67
C THR A 83 9.85 -12.12 -12.63
N ALA A 84 10.57 -13.17 -13.04
CA ALA A 84 11.39 -13.99 -12.14
C ALA A 84 12.50 -13.16 -11.47
N LYS A 85 13.25 -12.37 -12.26
CA LYS A 85 14.28 -11.46 -11.75
C LYS A 85 13.70 -10.49 -10.73
N TRP A 86 12.59 -9.82 -11.07
CA TRP A 86 11.94 -8.84 -10.20
C TRP A 86 11.51 -9.44 -8.86
N VAL A 87 10.98 -10.67 -8.87
CA VAL A 87 10.58 -11.40 -7.65
C VAL A 87 11.80 -11.78 -6.82
N LEU A 88 12.83 -12.38 -7.43
CA LEU A 88 14.04 -12.83 -6.74
C LEU A 88 14.78 -11.67 -6.07
N GLU A 89 14.97 -10.56 -6.78
CA GLU A 89 15.60 -9.34 -6.26
C GLU A 89 14.87 -8.76 -5.04
N ARG A 90 13.56 -8.96 -4.91
CA ARG A 90 12.74 -8.38 -3.83
C ARG A 90 12.48 -9.33 -2.67
N LYS A 91 12.29 -10.62 -2.96
CA LYS A 91 11.97 -11.65 -1.97
C LYS A 91 13.21 -12.36 -1.43
N VAL A 92 14.26 -12.44 -2.23
CA VAL A 92 15.53 -13.11 -1.91
C VAL A 92 16.69 -12.11 -2.04
N LYS A 93 16.50 -10.92 -1.44
CA LYS A 93 17.45 -9.80 -1.50
C LYS A 93 18.88 -10.20 -1.12
N GLY A 94 19.06 -11.09 -0.15
CA GLY A 94 20.40 -11.49 0.31
C GLY A 94 21.28 -12.07 -0.79
N GLU A 95 20.67 -12.80 -1.73
CA GLU A 95 21.36 -13.49 -2.82
C GLU A 95 21.30 -12.70 -4.14
N PHE A 96 20.17 -12.05 -4.41
CA PHE A 96 19.89 -11.45 -5.72
C PHE A 96 19.86 -9.92 -5.74
N SER A 97 20.06 -9.24 -4.60
CA SER A 97 20.15 -7.77 -4.64
C SER A 97 21.44 -7.31 -5.32
N LEU A 98 21.31 -6.27 -6.13
CA LEU A 98 22.46 -5.55 -6.66
C LEU A 98 23.15 -4.83 -5.49
N ARG A 99 24.38 -5.22 -5.20
CA ARG A 99 25.22 -4.52 -4.23
C ARG A 99 25.97 -3.42 -4.97
N GLN A 100 25.89 -2.20 -4.45
CA GLN A 100 26.72 -1.09 -4.88
C GLN A 100 27.73 -0.80 -3.77
N GLU A 101 29.00 -0.68 -4.16
CA GLU A 101 30.02 -0.09 -3.32
C GLU A 101 30.09 1.41 -3.63
N LEU A 102 29.96 2.23 -2.61
CA LEU A 102 30.05 3.68 -2.73
C LEU A 102 31.43 4.13 -2.28
N THR A 103 32.19 4.73 -3.19
CA THR A 103 33.49 5.33 -2.93
C THR A 103 33.51 6.79 -3.36
N GLY A 104 34.43 7.57 -2.77
CA GLY A 104 34.74 8.92 -3.20
C GLY A 104 35.43 8.93 -4.56
N LYS A 105 35.69 10.14 -5.07
CA LYS A 105 36.44 10.32 -6.31
C LYS A 105 37.76 9.55 -6.22
N ASP A 106 38.11 8.85 -7.29
CA ASP A 106 39.35 8.06 -7.40
C ASP A 106 39.48 6.93 -6.34
N GLY A 107 38.37 6.46 -5.75
CA GLY A 107 38.36 5.39 -4.75
C GLY A 107 38.64 5.88 -3.33
N GLU A 108 38.68 7.19 -3.11
CA GLU A 108 38.93 7.77 -1.79
C GLU A 108 37.76 7.55 -0.81
N SER A 109 38.02 7.76 0.47
CA SER A 109 36.99 7.69 1.51
C SER A 109 35.95 8.79 1.32
N LEU A 110 34.66 8.45 1.46
CA LEU A 110 33.60 9.44 1.51
C LEU A 110 33.75 10.25 2.80
N VAL A 111 34.18 11.51 2.69
CA VAL A 111 34.29 12.41 3.84
C VAL A 111 32.93 13.08 4.04
N PRO A 112 32.19 12.80 5.13
CA PRO A 112 30.92 13.48 5.38
C PRO A 112 31.21 14.93 5.78
N THR A 113 30.79 15.88 4.95
CA THR A 113 30.76 17.29 5.35
C THR A 113 29.65 17.48 6.38
N ILE A 114 30.03 17.71 7.64
CA ILE A 114 29.09 18.09 8.70
C ILE A 114 29.00 19.61 8.71
N GLU A 115 27.91 20.16 8.19
CA GLU A 115 27.61 21.58 8.34
C GLU A 115 27.06 21.84 9.74
N ILE A 116 27.91 22.39 10.62
CA ILE A 116 27.50 22.83 11.95
C ILE A 116 26.98 24.27 11.81
N GLN A 117 25.67 24.47 11.99
CA GLN A 117 25.12 25.81 12.13
C GLN A 117 25.18 26.23 13.61
N PRO A 118 25.97 27.26 13.98
CA PRO A 118 25.98 27.76 15.35
C PRO A 118 24.63 28.42 15.65
N VAL A 119 23.87 27.83 16.58
CA VAL A 119 22.65 28.44 17.11
C VAL A 119 23.07 29.44 18.19
N LYS A 120 22.60 30.69 18.10
CA LYS A 120 22.83 31.68 19.15
C LYS A 120 22.26 31.17 20.48
N PRO A 121 22.97 31.35 21.61
CA PRO A 121 22.42 31.03 22.92
C PRO A 121 21.12 31.81 23.12
N ARG A 122 20.14 31.15 23.75
CA ARG A 122 18.86 31.75 24.09
C ARG A 122 19.15 32.76 25.20
N ASP A 123 18.95 34.04 24.92
CA ASP A 123 19.06 35.09 25.95
C ASP A 123 18.08 34.77 27.09
N GLU A 124 18.59 34.82 28.33
CA GLU A 124 17.84 34.55 29.59
C GLU A 124 16.68 35.53 29.82
#